data_AF-A0A097A5Q6-F1
#
_entry.id   AF-A0A097A5Q6-F1
#
_cell.length_a   1.000
_cell.length_b   1.000
_cell.length_c   1.000
_cell.angle_alpha   90.00
_cell.angle_beta   90.00
_cell.angle_gamma   90.00
#
_symmetry.space_group_name_H-M   'P 1'
#
loop_
_entity.id
_entity.type
_entity.pdbx_description
1 polymer ?
#
loop_
_entity_poly.entity_id
_entity_poly.type
_entity_poly.pdbx_seq_one_letter_code
_entity_poly.pdbx_strand_id
1 'polypeptide(L)'
;SSVCTAFQFCKRSRLFVYSPLKSISEYQAEQMYSHLSINAFNICFNGKFDCCQDIVKRLLCKNRSNNGTANSINWVRLLFQTTYYFSSYFRVTIASKEYVTFLI
;
A
#
# COMPACT_ATOMS: atom_id res chain seq x y z
N SER A 1 2.03 2.52 6.37
CA SER A 1 2.62 1.58 7.35
C SER A 1 3.12 0.32 6.64
N SER A 2 2.25 -0.59 6.18
CA SER A 2 2.64 -1.88 5.54
C SER A 2 3.61 -1.77 4.35
N VAL A 3 3.45 -0.76 3.49
CA VAL A 3 4.37 -0.56 2.35
C VAL A 3 5.76 -0.12 2.81
N CYS A 4 5.86 0.69 3.87
CA CYS A 4 7.15 1.11 4.42
C CYS A 4 7.95 -0.10 4.90
N THR A 5 7.29 -1.04 5.59
CA THR A 5 7.91 -2.28 6.06
C THR A 5 8.33 -3.19 4.89
N ALA A 6 7.48 -3.34 3.87
CA ALA A 6 7.78 -4.18 2.71
C ALA A 6 9.01 -3.70 1.93
N PHE A 7 9.19 -2.38 1.82
CA PHE A 7 10.30 -1.77 1.06
C PHE A 7 11.54 -1.47 1.90
N GLN A 8 11.50 -1.70 3.22
CA GLN A 8 12.61 -1.43 4.14
C GLN A 8 13.94 -2.10 3.73
N PHE A 9 13.87 -3.29 3.13
CA PHE A 9 15.05 -4.07 2.73
C PHE A 9 15.38 -3.98 1.23
N CYS A 10 14.58 -3.25 0.45
CA CYS A 10 14.77 -3.17 -0.99
C CYS A 10 15.86 -2.14 -1.35
N LYS A 11 17.09 -2.60 -1.58
CA LYS A 11 18.27 -1.75 -1.84
C LYS A 11 18.22 -0.97 -3.17
N ARG A 12 17.41 -1.40 -4.14
CA ARG A 12 17.34 -0.82 -5.50
C ARG A 12 16.18 0.16 -5.71
N SER A 13 15.35 0.37 -4.70
CA SER A 13 14.15 1.19 -4.80
C SER A 13 14.09 2.18 -3.65
N ARG A 14 13.66 3.41 -3.95
CA ARG A 14 13.34 4.41 -2.93
C ARG A 14 11.84 4.58 -2.87
N LEU A 15 11.31 4.53 -1.66
CA LEU A 15 9.90 4.74 -1.37
C LEU A 15 9.68 6.17 -0.89
N PHE A 16 8.78 6.89 -1.54
CA PHE A 16 8.33 8.21 -1.11
C PHE A 16 6.85 8.11 -0.73
N VAL A 17 6.54 8.35 0.54
CA VAL A 17 5.18 8.27 1.07
C VAL A 17 4.68 9.67 1.35
N TYR A 18 3.59 10.04 0.69
CA TYR A 18 2.92 11.32 0.86
C TYR A 18 1.75 11.13 1.83
N SER A 19 1.75 11.86 2.94
CA SER A 19 0.69 11.80 3.95
C SER A 19 0.14 13.19 4.32
N PRO A 20 -1.18 13.31 4.54
CA PRO A 20 -1.76 14.53 5.10
C PRO A 20 -1.42 14.69 6.59
N LEU A 21 -1.06 15.91 6.98
CA LEU A 21 -0.78 16.28 8.35
C LEU A 21 -2.07 16.21 9.18
N LYS A 22 -1.99 15.60 10.39
CA LYS A 22 -3.11 15.48 11.37
C LYS A 22 -4.38 14.76 10.87
N SER A 23 -4.38 14.16 9.69
CA SER A 23 -5.54 13.41 9.16
C SER A 23 -5.38 11.89 9.31
N ILE A 24 -4.34 11.45 10.00
CA ILE A 24 -4.00 10.04 10.26
C ILE A 24 -4.03 9.83 11.77
N SER A 25 -4.55 8.69 12.22
CA SER A 25 -4.53 8.30 13.63
C SER A 25 -3.09 8.30 14.18
N GLU A 26 -2.90 8.74 15.41
CA GLU A 26 -1.59 8.80 16.06
C GLU A 26 -0.85 7.46 16.00
N TYR A 27 -1.54 6.35 16.25
CA TYR A 27 -0.96 5.01 16.14
C TYR A 27 -0.44 4.68 14.73
N GLN A 28 -1.20 5.07 13.69
CA GLN A 28 -0.81 4.86 12.30
C GLN A 28 0.35 5.77 11.89
N ALA A 29 0.38 6.99 12.42
CA ALA A 29 1.46 7.95 12.22
C ALA A 29 2.75 7.44 12.86
N GLU A 30 2.69 6.94 14.10
CA GLU A 30 3.84 6.33 14.76
C GLU A 30 4.40 5.14 13.98
N GLN A 31 3.55 4.21 13.53
CA GLN A 31 4.02 3.09 12.70
C GLN A 31 4.65 3.56 11.38
N MET A 32 4.18 4.65 10.79
CA MET A 32 4.75 5.16 9.53
C MET A 32 6.05 5.92 9.73
N TYR A 33 6.11 6.77 10.77
CA TYR A 33 7.18 7.74 10.97
C TYR A 33 8.32 7.19 11.84
N SER A 34 8.05 6.21 12.71
CA SER A 34 9.11 5.54 13.51
C SER A 34 9.97 4.60 12.68
N HIS A 35 9.45 4.04 11.58
CA HIS A 35 10.19 3.18 10.68
C HIS A 35 11.09 4.00 9.73
N LEU A 36 12.20 4.50 10.29
CA LEU A 36 13.30 5.16 9.59
C LEU A 36 14.12 4.13 8.80
N SER A 37 13.63 3.74 7.62
CA SER A 37 14.46 3.00 6.68
C SER A 37 15.22 3.96 5.78
N ILE A 38 16.48 3.63 5.44
CA ILE A 38 17.34 4.43 4.56
C ILE A 38 16.68 4.73 3.20
N ASN A 39 15.73 3.90 2.79
CA ASN A 39 15.07 3.99 1.49
C ASN A 39 13.62 4.50 1.56
N ALA A 40 13.04 4.77 2.74
CA ALA A 40 11.68 5.30 2.85
C ALA A 40 11.68 6.73 3.38
N PHE A 41 11.08 7.63 2.60
CA PHE A 41 10.96 9.05 2.92
C PHE A 41 9.49 9.39 3.11
N ASN A 42 9.14 9.82 4.31
CA ASN A 42 7.79 10.30 4.63
C ASN A 42 7.74 11.82 4.41
N ILE A 43 6.80 12.28 3.57
CA ILE A 43 6.60 13.70 3.25
C ILE A 43 5.19 14.08 3.69
N CYS A 44 5.11 14.90 4.74
CA CYS A 44 3.86 15.37 5.31
C CYS A 44 3.43 16.69 4.66
N PHE A 45 2.17 16.79 4.23
CA PHE A 45 1.59 18.02 3.68
C PHE A 45 0.42 18.49 4.53
N ASN A 46 0.31 19.81 4.73
CA ASN A 46 -0.87 20.38 5.37
C ASN A 46 -2.01 20.47 4.36
N GLY A 47 -2.89 19.47 4.33
CA GLY A 47 -3.95 19.37 3.32
C GLY A 47 -4.75 18.07 3.39
N LYS A 48 -5.68 17.87 2.44
CA LYS A 48 -6.50 16.66 2.33
C LYS A 48 -5.75 15.51 1.67
N PHE A 49 -6.20 14.28 1.94
CA PHE A 49 -5.66 13.07 1.32
C PHE A 49 -5.76 13.07 -0.21
N ASP A 50 -6.85 13.58 -0.77
CA ASP A 50 -7.07 13.65 -2.23
C ASP A 50 -5.99 14.48 -2.93
N CYS A 51 -5.54 15.58 -2.31
CA CYS A 51 -4.45 16.40 -2.84
C CYS A 51 -3.13 15.61 -2.93
N CYS A 52 -2.84 14.76 -1.94
CA CYS A 52 -1.67 13.88 -1.99
C CYS A 52 -1.77 12.89 -3.16
N GLN A 53 -2.97 12.34 -3.42
CA GLN A 53 -3.18 11.44 -4.55
C GLN A 53 -2.99 12.15 -5.90
N ASP A 54 -3.50 13.37 -6.05
CA ASP A 54 -3.38 14.13 -7.29
C ASP A 54 -1.93 14.50 -7.62
N ILE A 55 -1.14 14.84 -6.59
CA ILE A 55 0.31 15.07 -6.74
C ILE A 55 1.00 13.80 -7.25
N VAL A 56 0.72 12.63 -6.63
CA VAL A 56 1.32 11.35 -7.05
C VAL A 56 0.91 10.98 -8.47
N LYS A 57 -0.38 11.13 -8.84
CA LYS A 57 -0.86 10.89 -10.21
C LYS A 57 -0.14 11.79 -11.21
N ARG A 58 0.01 13.08 -10.89
CA ARG A 58 0.70 14.03 -11.77
C ARG A 58 2.18 13.71 -11.95
N LEU A 59 2.85 13.23 -10.89
CA LEU A 59 4.24 12.78 -10.94
C LEU A 59 4.42 11.51 -11.78
N LEU A 60 3.44 10.60 -11.75
CA LEU A 60 3.43 9.39 -12.57
C LEU A 60 3.19 9.70 -14.06
N CYS A 61 2.31 10.66 -14.36
CA CYS A 61 2.03 11.04 -15.75
C CYS A 61 3.14 11.87 -16.41
N LYS A 62 3.90 12.65 -15.63
CA LYS A 62 4.90 13.59 -16.18
C LYS A 62 6.22 12.95 -16.62
N ASN A 63 6.56 11.74 -16.18
CA ASN A 63 7.91 11.20 -16.35
C ASN A 63 7.95 9.90 -17.16
N ARG A 64 8.88 9.82 -18.12
CA ARG A 64 9.37 8.59 -18.76
C ARG A 64 10.41 7.84 -17.91
N SER A 65 10.39 7.99 -16.58
CA SER A 65 11.35 7.36 -15.66
C SER A 65 10.72 6.16 -14.95
N ASN A 66 11.54 5.28 -14.35
CA ASN A 66 11.18 4.06 -13.61
C ASN A 66 10.36 4.29 -12.32
N ASN A 67 9.41 5.22 -12.34
CA ASN A 67 8.59 5.59 -11.19
C ASN A 67 7.40 4.62 -11.11
N GLY A 68 7.42 3.75 -10.11
CA GLY A 68 6.32 2.84 -9.79
C GLY A 68 5.43 3.38 -8.66
N THR A 69 4.17 2.95 -8.63
CA THR A 69 3.21 3.24 -7.55
C THR A 69 2.86 1.94 -6.83
N ALA A 70 2.87 1.96 -5.49
CA ALA A 70 2.43 0.85 -4.66
C ALA A 70 0.91 0.90 -4.30
N ASN A 71 0.15 1.83 -4.90
CA ASN A 71 -1.28 1.99 -4.63
C ASN A 71 -2.14 0.92 -5.32
N SER A 72 -3.46 1.01 -5.14
CA SER A 72 -4.50 0.08 -5.66
C SER A 72 -4.51 -0.13 -7.17
N ILE A 73 -3.69 0.60 -7.93
CA ILE A 73 -3.51 0.42 -9.38
C ILE A 73 -2.48 -0.70 -9.68
N ASN A 74 -1.68 -1.12 -8.69
CA ASN A 74 -0.72 -2.20 -8.89
C ASN A 74 -1.42 -3.56 -8.96
N TRP A 75 -1.57 -4.11 -10.18
CA TRP A 75 -2.23 -5.39 -10.46
C TRP A 75 -1.65 -6.58 -9.68
N VAL A 76 -0.35 -6.52 -9.36
CA VAL A 76 0.32 -7.54 -8.53
C VAL A 76 -0.30 -7.61 -7.13
N ARG A 77 -0.81 -6.50 -6.59
CA ARG A 77 -1.49 -6.48 -5.30
C ARG A 77 -2.80 -7.26 -5.36
N LEU A 78 -3.58 -7.11 -6.44
CA LEU A 78 -4.81 -7.87 -6.63
C LEU A 78 -4.50 -9.36 -6.78
N LEU A 79 -3.44 -9.71 -7.52
CA LEU A 79 -2.99 -11.09 -7.69
C LEU A 79 -2.65 -11.76 -6.35
N PHE A 80 -1.92 -11.09 -5.46
CA PHE A 80 -1.63 -11.67 -4.15
C PHE A 80 -2.83 -11.69 -3.21
N GLN A 81 -3.84 -10.85 -3.43
CA GLN A 81 -5.06 -10.88 -2.63
C GLN A 81 -5.93 -12.09 -2.97
N THR A 82 -5.92 -12.61 -4.20
CA THR A 82 -6.73 -13.77 -4.59
C THR A 82 -6.33 -15.04 -3.85
N THR A 83 -5.05 -15.22 -3.52
CA THR A 83 -4.55 -16.42 -2.82
C THR A 83 -5.19 -16.61 -1.44
N TYR A 84 -5.55 -15.52 -0.76
CA TYR A 84 -6.26 -15.59 0.51
C TYR A 84 -7.66 -16.15 0.37
N TYR A 85 -8.36 -15.86 -0.73
CA TYR A 85 -9.69 -16.44 -0.97
C TYR A 85 -9.61 -17.94 -1.16
N PHE A 86 -8.62 -18.42 -1.93
CA PHE A 86 -8.39 -19.86 -2.09
C PHE A 86 -8.02 -20.53 -0.76
N SER A 87 -7.10 -19.93 0.00
CA SER A 87 -6.69 -20.48 1.30
C SER A 87 -7.84 -20.52 2.30
N SER A 88 -8.64 -19.47 2.39
CA SER A 88 -9.81 -19.42 3.28
C SER A 88 -10.90 -20.38 2.84
N TYR A 89 -11.15 -20.51 1.53
CA TYR A 89 -12.10 -21.47 0.99
C TYR A 89 -11.76 -22.90 1.44
N PHE A 90 -10.53 -23.36 1.20
CA PHE A 90 -10.10 -24.72 1.60
C PHE A 90 -10.09 -24.96 3.13
N ARG A 91 -10.06 -23.91 3.95
CA ARG A 91 -10.10 -24.03 5.41
C ARG A 91 -11.53 -24.14 5.96
N VAL A 92 -12.49 -23.56 5.26
CA VAL A 92 -13.89 -23.49 5.72
C VAL A 92 -14.74 -24.60 5.09
N THR A 93 -14.33 -25.13 3.94
CA THR A 93 -15.05 -26.21 3.26
C THR A 93 -14.49 -27.59 3.58
N ILE A 94 -15.36 -28.57 3.87
CA ILE A 94 -14.98 -29.96 4.13
C ILE A 94 -15.18 -30.84 2.88
N ALA A 95 -16.19 -30.51 2.07
CA ALA A 95 -16.51 -31.20 0.83
C ALA A 95 -16.24 -30.32 -0.40
N SER A 96 -15.81 -30.95 -1.51
CA SER A 96 -15.61 -30.28 -2.78
C SER A 96 -16.97 -29.88 -3.39
N LYS A 97 -17.29 -28.57 -3.35
CA LYS A 97 -18.43 -27.81 -3.97
C LYS A 97 -19.30 -27.00 -3.00
N GLU A 98 -18.85 -26.74 -1.78
CA GLU A 98 -19.56 -25.82 -0.87
C GLU A 98 -19.41 -24.36 -1.32
N TYR A 99 -20.48 -23.58 -1.25
CA TYR A 99 -20.44 -22.15 -1.57
C TYR A 99 -20.02 -21.34 -0.34
N VAL A 100 -19.05 -20.43 -0.51
CA VAL A 100 -18.59 -19.53 0.55
C VAL A 100 -18.80 -18.09 0.10
N THR A 101 -19.54 -17.33 0.90
CA THR A 101 -19.76 -15.89 0.67
C THR A 101 -18.73 -15.10 1.45
N PHE A 102 -17.97 -14.25 0.75
CA PHE A 102 -17.02 -13.32 1.35
C PHE A 102 -17.61 -11.91 1.34
N LEU A 103 -17.56 -11.22 2.49
CA LEU A 103 -17.83 -9.79 2.61
C LEU A 103 -16.50 -9.04 2.56
N ILE A 104 -16.39 -8.12 1.62
CA ILE A 104 -15.19 -7.31 1.34
C ILE A 104 -15.47 -5.86 1.70
#